data_AF-A0A1Y2A4Z5-F1
#
_entry.id   AF-A0A1Y2A4Z5-F1
#
_cell.length_a   1.000
_cell.length_b   1.000
_cell.length_c   1.000
_cell.angle_alpha   90.00
_cell.angle_beta   90.00
_cell.angle_gamma   90.00
#
_symmetry.space_group_name_H-M   'P 1'
#
loop_
_entity.id
_entity.type
_entity.pdbx_description
1 polymer ?
#
loop_
_entity_poly.entity_id
_entity_poly.type
_entity_poly.pdbx_seq_one_letter_code
_entity_poly.pdbx_strand_id
1 'polypeptide(L)'
;MAPRLWIMTTLSSANINPLQRQLVKGREIIVTEEPWLHLVWIHDCIFIKPMPRYLLSQAFWAIDLWKAATGFVRTYRYLIQHESDFNIAQQEHLRLIPKDVEWALFCQFISELDHIEDSAVSRRYWYGELRLTRLNFYALLLLGKFYSEQVALASEQLMTAHWEPLWYVSRWFSIVSLLGAAIVLMWFVLLWLWIFLDEWIYTFLSILLGCLRKLIHWKGGAGAYG
;
A
#
# COMPACT_ATOMS: atom_id res chain seq x y z
N MET A 1 10.13 -12.95 22.91
CA MET A 1 9.84 -11.61 22.35
C MET A 1 9.18 -10.61 23.31
N ALA A 2 8.57 -11.02 24.43
CA ALA A 2 7.68 -10.13 25.19
C ALA A 2 8.25 -9.03 26.13
N PRO A 3 9.51 -9.01 26.60
CA PRO A 3 9.92 -8.07 27.66
C PRO A 3 10.06 -6.59 27.23
N ARG A 4 9.98 -6.26 25.94
CA ARG A 4 10.24 -4.89 25.43
C ARG A 4 9.04 -4.24 24.71
N LEU A 5 7.88 -4.89 24.72
CA LEU A 5 6.68 -4.43 24.00
C LEU A 5 6.01 -3.20 24.65
N TRP A 6 6.22 -2.95 25.96
CA TRP A 6 5.65 -1.82 26.71
C TRP A 6 6.08 -0.44 26.23
N ILE A 7 7.20 -0.35 25.51
CA ILE A 7 7.69 0.90 24.91
C ILE A 7 6.93 1.22 23.61
N MET A 8 6.31 0.22 22.99
CA MET A 8 5.84 0.28 21.60
C MET A 8 4.35 0.49 21.45
N THR A 9 3.56 0.21 22.48
CA THR A 9 2.09 0.27 22.44
C THR A 9 1.55 0.60 23.81
N THR A 10 0.34 1.16 23.85
CA THR A 10 -0.44 1.27 25.08
C THR A 10 -0.50 -0.11 25.71
N LEU A 11 0.00 -0.24 26.94
CA LEU A 11 -0.03 -1.48 27.72
C LEU A 11 -1.47 -1.70 28.20
N SER A 12 -2.32 -2.02 27.25
CA SER A 12 -3.76 -2.22 27.45
C SER A 12 -4.19 -3.34 26.53
N SER A 13 -4.58 -4.45 27.14
CA SER A 13 -5.23 -5.57 26.48
C SER A 13 -6.59 -5.18 25.87
N ALA A 14 -7.23 -4.15 26.43
CA ALA A 14 -8.48 -3.59 25.93
C ALA A 14 -8.32 -2.69 24.69
N ASN A 15 -7.10 -2.37 24.26
CA ASN A 15 -6.86 -1.56 23.05
C ASN A 15 -6.98 -2.42 21.77
N ILE A 16 -8.15 -3.03 21.59
CA ILE A 16 -8.51 -3.84 20.43
C ILE A 16 -9.85 -3.29 19.93
N ASN A 17 -9.89 -2.85 18.68
CA ASN A 17 -11.12 -2.35 18.09
C ASN A 17 -11.95 -3.53 17.54
N PRO A 18 -13.29 -3.49 17.69
CA PRO A 18 -14.19 -4.48 17.09
C PRO A 18 -14.02 -4.59 15.56
N LEU A 19 -14.39 -5.73 14.98
CA LEU A 19 -14.27 -6.01 13.55
C LEU A 19 -14.96 -4.95 12.69
N GLN A 20 -16.19 -4.58 13.03
CA GLN A 20 -16.91 -3.52 12.33
C GLN A 20 -16.15 -2.19 12.38
N ARG A 21 -15.49 -1.89 13.51
CA ARG A 21 -14.69 -0.67 13.65
C ARG A 21 -13.39 -0.74 12.85
N GLN A 22 -12.80 -1.92 12.64
CA GLN A 22 -11.67 -2.09 11.72
C GLN A 22 -12.10 -1.73 10.29
N LEU A 23 -13.27 -2.22 9.85
CA LEU A 23 -13.82 -1.90 8.54
C LEU A 23 -14.12 -0.40 8.38
N VAL A 24 -14.69 0.24 9.42
CA VAL A 24 -14.95 1.69 9.42
C VAL A 24 -13.66 2.51 9.33
N LYS A 25 -12.54 1.99 9.88
CA LYS A 25 -11.22 2.60 9.72
C LYS A 25 -10.61 2.40 8.33
N GLY A 26 -11.32 1.74 7.42
CA GLY A 26 -10.83 1.37 6.09
C GLY A 26 -9.84 0.23 6.11
N ARG A 27 -9.77 -0.57 7.18
CA ARG A 27 -8.81 -1.67 7.28
C ARG A 27 -9.34 -2.95 6.65
N GLU A 28 -8.52 -3.55 5.80
CA GLU A 28 -8.70 -4.90 5.27
C GLU A 28 -8.24 -5.94 6.30
N ILE A 29 -9.06 -6.97 6.52
CA ILE A 29 -8.77 -8.04 7.47
C ILE A 29 -8.12 -9.20 6.72
N ILE A 30 -6.89 -9.55 7.08
CA ILE A 30 -6.13 -10.64 6.48
C ILE A 30 -6.03 -11.81 7.46
N VAL A 31 -6.42 -13.00 7.00
CA VAL A 31 -6.33 -14.23 7.80
C VAL A 31 -4.89 -14.73 7.82
N THR A 32 -4.37 -15.05 8.99
CA THR A 32 -3.00 -15.60 9.15
C THR A 32 -2.98 -16.79 10.10
N GLU A 33 -2.15 -17.80 9.86
CA GLU A 33 -1.98 -18.88 10.85
C GLU A 33 -0.92 -18.55 11.92
N GLU A 34 -0.20 -17.45 11.78
CA GLU A 34 0.92 -17.12 12.66
C GLU A 34 0.45 -16.40 13.95
N PRO A 35 0.65 -16.97 15.16
CA PRO A 35 0.15 -16.37 16.40
C PRO A 35 0.84 -15.04 16.77
N TRP A 36 2.05 -14.77 16.26
CA TRP A 36 2.74 -13.50 16.50
C TRP A 36 2.27 -12.37 15.57
N LEU A 37 1.56 -12.69 14.47
CA LEU A 37 0.94 -11.70 13.59
C LEU A 37 -0.49 -11.35 14.00
N HIS A 38 -1.12 -12.15 14.86
CA HIS A 38 -2.45 -11.83 15.37
C HIS A 38 -2.48 -10.44 16.04
N LEU A 39 -3.45 -9.60 15.60
CA LEU A 39 -3.63 -8.18 15.96
C LEU A 39 -2.50 -7.25 15.55
N VAL A 40 -1.62 -7.70 14.65
CA VAL A 40 -0.62 -6.83 14.05
C VAL A 40 -1.22 -6.17 12.82
N TRP A 41 -1.06 -4.85 12.69
CA TRP A 41 -1.52 -4.10 11.53
C TRP A 41 -0.39 -3.32 10.87
N ILE A 42 -0.48 -3.18 9.55
CA ILE A 42 0.45 -2.44 8.70
C ILE A 42 -0.36 -1.72 7.61
N HIS A 43 -0.10 -0.43 7.41
CA HIS A 43 -0.90 0.42 6.52
C HIS A 43 -2.41 0.27 6.83
N ASP A 44 -3.19 -0.17 5.84
CA ASP A 44 -4.62 -0.41 5.95
C ASP A 44 -4.96 -1.90 6.11
N CYS A 45 -4.01 -2.74 6.50
CA CYS A 45 -4.25 -4.17 6.69
C CYS A 45 -4.07 -4.57 8.16
N ILE A 46 -4.96 -5.42 8.67
CA ILE A 46 -4.83 -6.06 9.99
C ILE A 46 -4.82 -7.57 9.87
N PHE A 47 -3.83 -8.21 10.47
CA PHE A 47 -3.68 -9.66 10.48
C PHE A 47 -4.42 -10.26 11.68
N ILE A 48 -5.33 -11.19 11.40
CA ILE A 48 -6.13 -11.87 12.42
C ILE A 48 -6.02 -13.38 12.20
N LYS A 49 -5.50 -14.07 13.21
CA LYS A 49 -5.52 -15.53 13.23
C LYS A 49 -6.92 -16.09 13.48
N PRO A 50 -7.43 -17.03 12.65
CA PRO A 50 -8.74 -17.64 12.81
C PRO A 50 -8.79 -18.51 14.06
N MET A 51 -9.97 -18.66 14.66
CA MET A 51 -10.15 -19.41 15.88
C MET A 51 -10.08 -20.92 15.58
N PRO A 52 -9.05 -21.63 16.08
CA PRO A 52 -8.97 -23.06 15.87
C PRO A 52 -10.09 -23.78 16.62
N ARG A 53 -10.73 -24.77 15.97
CA ARG A 53 -11.86 -25.52 16.55
C ARG A 53 -11.54 -26.20 17.88
N TYR A 54 -10.29 -26.67 18.05
CA TYR A 54 -9.86 -27.31 19.30
C TYR A 54 -9.75 -26.34 20.48
N LEU A 55 -9.68 -25.02 20.25
CA LEU A 55 -9.74 -24.03 21.33
C LEU A 55 -11.16 -23.87 21.89
N LEU A 56 -12.18 -24.42 21.23
CA LEU A 56 -13.53 -24.50 21.80
C LEU A 56 -13.66 -25.67 22.78
N SER A 57 -12.76 -26.67 22.71
CA SER A 57 -12.72 -27.79 23.64
C SER A 57 -11.59 -27.61 24.66
N GLN A 58 -11.94 -27.30 25.90
CA GLN A 58 -11.01 -27.05 27.01
C GLN A 58 -10.15 -28.28 27.39
N ALA A 59 -10.49 -29.48 26.87
CA ALA A 59 -9.90 -30.77 27.23
C ALA A 59 -8.45 -31.02 26.74
N PHE A 60 -7.90 -30.18 25.85
CA PHE A 60 -6.64 -30.45 25.15
C PHE A 60 -5.44 -29.57 25.56
N TRP A 61 -5.53 -28.82 26.66
CA TRP A 61 -4.63 -27.69 26.91
C TRP A 61 -3.53 -28.04 27.92
N ALA A 62 -2.26 -28.06 27.48
CA ALA A 62 -1.10 -28.08 28.37
C ALA A 62 -0.94 -26.74 29.13
N ILE A 63 -0.30 -26.73 30.31
CA ILE A 63 -0.22 -25.55 31.20
C ILE A 63 0.36 -24.30 30.53
N ASP A 64 1.38 -24.44 29.67
CA ASP A 64 1.97 -23.30 28.95
C ASP A 64 1.11 -22.85 27.77
N LEU A 65 0.40 -23.79 27.14
CA LEU A 65 -0.54 -23.51 26.07
C LEU A 65 -1.78 -22.79 26.61
N TRP A 66 -2.16 -23.07 27.87
CA TRP A 66 -3.29 -22.43 28.55
C TRP A 66 -3.17 -20.91 28.53
N LYS A 67 -2.07 -20.35 29.06
CA LYS A 67 -1.90 -18.89 29.14
C LYS A 67 -1.93 -18.21 27.77
N ALA A 68 -1.42 -18.88 26.73
CA ALA A 68 -1.44 -18.35 25.37
C ALA A 68 -2.82 -18.45 24.73
N ALA A 69 -3.47 -19.61 24.85
CA ALA A 69 -4.79 -19.87 24.31
C ALA A 69 -5.85 -19.01 24.98
N THR A 70 -5.85 -18.91 26.32
CA THR A 70 -6.73 -18.02 27.08
C THR A 70 -6.55 -16.56 26.65
N GLY A 71 -5.29 -16.11 26.49
CA GLY A 71 -4.98 -14.77 25.99
C GLY A 71 -5.49 -14.53 24.56
N PHE A 72 -5.40 -15.54 23.70
CA PHE A 72 -5.93 -15.51 22.34
C PHE A 72 -7.46 -15.46 22.30
N VAL A 73 -8.16 -16.29 23.07
CA VAL A 73 -9.63 -16.24 23.05
C VAL A 73 -10.13 -14.91 23.62
N ARG A 74 -9.42 -14.34 24.59
CA ARG A 74 -9.72 -13.01 25.12
C ARG A 74 -9.64 -11.91 24.07
N THR A 75 -8.79 -12.02 23.03
CA THR A 75 -8.79 -11.00 21.96
C THR A 75 -10.06 -11.05 21.13
N TYR A 76 -10.62 -12.24 20.91
CA TYR A 76 -11.87 -12.44 20.17
C TYR A 76 -13.06 -11.79 20.86
N ARG A 77 -13.07 -11.76 22.20
CA ARG A 77 -14.04 -10.97 22.98
C ARG A 77 -14.03 -9.49 22.60
N TYR A 78 -12.85 -8.90 22.41
CA TYR A 78 -12.76 -7.48 22.06
C TYR A 78 -13.01 -7.22 20.57
N LEU A 79 -12.67 -8.18 19.71
CA LEU A 79 -12.94 -8.13 18.28
C LEU A 79 -14.43 -8.26 17.96
N ILE A 80 -15.17 -9.05 18.74
CA ILE A 80 -16.58 -9.37 18.49
C ILE A 80 -17.41 -8.93 19.68
N GLN A 81 -17.96 -7.72 19.60
CA GLN A 81 -18.79 -7.15 20.67
C GLN A 81 -20.27 -7.18 20.30
N HIS A 82 -20.58 -7.14 19.01
CA HIS A 82 -21.94 -7.14 18.50
C HIS A 82 -22.18 -8.32 17.53
N GLU A 83 -23.45 -8.65 17.32
CA GLU A 83 -23.85 -9.66 16.34
C GLU A 83 -23.42 -9.29 14.91
N SER A 84 -23.33 -8.00 14.59
CA SER A 84 -22.76 -7.53 13.32
C SER A 84 -21.29 -7.92 13.16
N ASP A 85 -20.48 -7.82 14.21
CA ASP A 85 -19.08 -8.27 14.21
C ASP A 85 -19.00 -9.79 14.03
N PHE A 86 -19.92 -10.53 14.65
CA PHE A 86 -19.99 -11.99 14.53
C PHE A 86 -20.31 -12.43 13.10
N ASN A 87 -21.27 -11.74 12.46
CA ASN A 87 -21.61 -11.98 11.06
C ASN A 87 -20.43 -11.67 10.12
N ILE A 88 -19.64 -10.64 10.42
CA ILE A 88 -18.38 -10.35 9.69
C ILE A 88 -17.38 -11.49 9.89
N ALA A 89 -17.20 -11.96 11.12
CA ALA A 89 -16.27 -13.05 11.42
C ALA A 89 -16.60 -14.36 10.68
N GLN A 90 -17.88 -14.62 10.37
CA GLN A 90 -18.35 -15.81 9.64
C GLN A 90 -18.36 -15.67 8.10
N GLN A 91 -17.98 -14.52 7.55
CA GLN A 91 -17.94 -14.31 6.10
C GLN A 91 -17.06 -15.35 5.40
N GLU A 92 -17.46 -15.76 4.18
CA GLU A 92 -16.80 -16.80 3.38
C GLU A 92 -15.29 -16.58 3.20
N HIS A 93 -14.86 -15.32 3.06
CA HIS A 93 -13.48 -14.96 2.81
C HIS A 93 -12.63 -14.83 4.09
N LEU A 94 -13.25 -14.67 5.26
CA LEU A 94 -12.56 -14.51 6.54
C LEU A 94 -12.55 -15.80 7.35
N ARG A 95 -13.71 -16.48 7.49
CA ARG A 95 -13.91 -17.71 8.27
C ARG A 95 -13.14 -17.70 9.61
N LEU A 96 -13.16 -16.56 10.31
CA LEU A 96 -12.48 -16.39 11.60
C LEU A 96 -13.14 -17.23 12.68
N ILE A 97 -14.45 -17.43 12.55
CA ILE A 97 -15.25 -18.33 13.39
C ILE A 97 -15.93 -19.36 12.48
N PRO A 98 -16.02 -20.63 12.89
CA PRO A 98 -16.77 -21.64 12.15
C PRO A 98 -18.25 -21.25 11.97
N LYS A 99 -18.81 -21.51 10.79
CA LYS A 99 -20.22 -21.19 10.47
C LYS A 99 -21.23 -22.04 11.26
N ASP A 100 -20.78 -23.15 11.83
CA ASP A 100 -21.56 -24.04 12.68
C ASP A 100 -21.82 -23.48 14.08
N VAL A 101 -21.17 -22.39 14.46
CA VAL A 101 -21.36 -21.76 15.77
C VAL A 101 -22.46 -20.70 15.69
N GLU A 102 -23.43 -20.78 16.60
CA GLU A 102 -24.46 -19.76 16.77
C GLU A 102 -23.99 -18.62 17.69
N TRP A 103 -24.53 -17.42 17.49
CA TRP A 103 -24.22 -16.24 18.31
C TRP A 103 -24.47 -16.48 19.81
N ALA A 104 -25.56 -17.16 20.17
CA ALA A 104 -25.90 -17.45 21.56
C ALA A 104 -24.83 -18.32 22.25
N LEU A 105 -24.35 -19.36 21.57
CA LEU A 105 -23.27 -20.23 22.07
C LEU A 105 -21.96 -19.47 22.21
N PHE A 106 -21.65 -18.60 21.25
CA PHE A 106 -20.47 -17.74 21.32
C PHE A 106 -20.54 -16.77 22.51
N CYS A 107 -21.69 -16.13 22.75
CA CYS A 107 -21.90 -15.27 23.91
C CYS A 107 -21.69 -16.01 25.24
N GLN A 108 -22.24 -17.22 25.36
CA GLN A 108 -22.05 -18.05 26.56
C GLN A 108 -20.57 -18.36 26.77
N PHE A 109 -19.88 -18.82 25.72
CA PHE A 109 -18.45 -19.14 25.77
C PHE A 109 -17.59 -17.92 26.14
N ILE A 110 -17.86 -16.74 25.58
CA ILE A 110 -17.12 -15.52 25.90
C ILE A 110 -17.43 -15.02 27.33
N SER A 111 -18.65 -15.24 27.83
CA SER A 111 -19.02 -14.85 29.20
C SER A 111 -18.23 -15.59 30.27
N GLU A 112 -17.88 -16.86 30.04
CA GLU A 112 -17.03 -17.66 30.93
C GLU A 112 -15.61 -17.10 31.05
N LEU A 113 -15.19 -16.26 30.09
CA LEU A 113 -13.86 -15.70 29.98
C LEU A 113 -13.77 -14.26 30.54
N ASP A 114 -14.85 -13.73 31.09
CA ASP A 114 -14.89 -12.35 31.59
C ASP A 114 -13.92 -12.12 32.76
N HIS A 115 -13.63 -13.17 33.54
CA HIS A 115 -12.85 -13.10 34.77
C HIS A 115 -11.32 -13.16 34.57
N ILE A 116 -10.84 -13.20 33.32
CA ILE A 116 -9.43 -13.43 33.02
C ILE A 116 -8.62 -12.13 33.06
N GLU A 117 -7.83 -11.98 34.12
CA GLU A 117 -6.87 -10.89 34.27
C GLU A 117 -5.64 -11.03 33.35
N ASP A 118 -4.94 -9.92 33.12
CA ASP A 118 -3.69 -9.89 32.34
C ASP A 118 -2.61 -10.81 32.94
N SER A 119 -2.59 -11.01 34.26
CA SER A 119 -1.65 -11.89 34.96
C SER A 119 -1.77 -13.36 34.56
N ALA A 120 -2.97 -13.79 34.15
CA ALA A 120 -3.30 -15.17 33.78
C ALA A 120 -2.92 -15.51 32.33
N VAL A 121 -2.61 -14.52 31.51
CA VAL A 121 -2.32 -14.71 30.08
C VAL A 121 -0.84 -14.52 29.73
N SER A 122 -0.44 -15.05 28.59
CA SER A 122 0.90 -14.81 28.04
C SER A 122 1.14 -13.32 27.83
N ARG A 123 2.37 -12.87 28.13
CA ARG A 123 2.81 -11.46 27.96
C ARG A 123 2.56 -10.88 26.58
N ARG A 124 2.40 -11.71 25.54
CA ARG A 124 2.04 -11.22 24.19
C ARG A 124 0.65 -10.57 24.18
N TYR A 125 -0.30 -11.12 24.92
CA TYR A 125 -1.71 -10.69 24.94
C TYR A 125 -1.99 -9.61 26.00
N TRP A 126 -0.95 -9.10 26.66
CA TRP A 126 -1.02 -7.86 27.46
C TRP A 126 -1.15 -6.63 26.57
N TYR A 127 -0.80 -6.78 25.30
CA TYR A 127 -0.88 -5.76 24.28
C TYR A 127 -2.03 -6.10 23.32
N GLY A 128 -2.84 -5.09 23.01
CA GLY A 128 -3.88 -5.20 21.99
C GLY A 128 -3.30 -5.10 20.57
N GLU A 129 -3.77 -4.12 19.80
CA GLU A 129 -3.28 -3.90 18.44
C GLU A 129 -1.83 -3.42 18.40
N LEU A 130 -0.99 -4.09 17.61
CA LEU A 130 0.42 -3.75 17.41
C LEU A 130 0.66 -3.22 15.99
N ARG A 131 1.40 -2.12 15.85
CA ARG A 131 1.81 -1.60 14.53
C ARG A 131 3.09 -2.28 14.06
N LEU A 132 3.07 -2.94 12.89
CA LEU A 132 4.23 -3.68 12.37
C LEU A 132 5.44 -2.78 12.10
N THR A 133 5.24 -1.55 11.62
CA THR A 133 6.35 -0.62 11.34
C THR A 133 7.16 -0.27 12.59
N ARG A 134 6.48 -0.10 13.74
CA ARG A 134 7.13 0.11 15.03
C ARG A 134 7.82 -1.16 15.49
N LEU A 135 7.16 -2.31 15.37
CA LEU A 135 7.73 -3.60 15.74
C LEU A 135 9.02 -3.89 14.94
N ASN A 136 9.01 -3.62 13.63
CA ASN A 136 10.15 -3.86 12.74
C ASN A 136 11.32 -2.91 13.05
N PHE A 137 11.07 -1.62 13.25
CA PHE A 137 12.13 -0.65 13.62
C PHE A 137 12.93 -1.13 14.83
N TYR A 138 12.25 -1.67 15.85
CA TYR A 138 12.92 -2.18 17.04
C TYR A 138 13.39 -3.63 16.91
N ALA A 139 12.75 -4.49 16.11
CA ALA A 139 13.28 -5.82 15.81
C ALA A 139 14.61 -5.73 15.04
N LEU A 140 14.71 -4.76 14.12
CA LEU A 140 15.94 -4.40 13.44
C LEU A 140 17.00 -3.88 14.42
N LEU A 141 16.62 -2.95 15.30
CA LEU A 141 17.52 -2.34 16.29
C LEU A 141 17.97 -3.32 17.41
N LEU A 142 17.15 -4.31 17.76
CA LEU A 142 17.35 -5.15 18.96
C LEU A 142 17.60 -6.64 18.68
N LEU A 143 17.20 -7.16 17.51
CA LEU A 143 17.18 -8.60 17.22
C LEU A 143 17.82 -8.97 15.87
N GLY A 144 18.17 -8.01 15.01
CA GLY A 144 18.94 -8.24 13.78
C GLY A 144 18.31 -9.22 12.77
N LYS A 145 16.99 -9.47 12.86
CA LYS A 145 16.27 -10.41 11.98
C LYS A 145 15.06 -9.75 11.35
N PHE A 146 15.02 -9.78 10.02
CA PHE A 146 13.94 -9.27 9.18
C PHE A 146 12.87 -10.35 8.92
N TYR A 147 12.02 -10.63 9.92
CA TYR A 147 10.87 -11.53 9.71
C TYR A 147 9.68 -10.85 9.02
N SER A 148 9.70 -9.51 8.94
CA SER A 148 8.59 -8.71 8.41
C SER A 148 8.65 -8.43 6.92
N GLU A 149 9.76 -8.68 6.23
CA GLU A 149 9.90 -8.34 4.80
C GLU A 149 8.87 -9.09 3.95
N GLN A 150 8.63 -10.38 4.22
CA GLN A 150 7.62 -11.14 3.47
C GLN A 150 6.19 -10.65 3.74
N VAL A 151 5.90 -10.27 4.99
CA VAL A 151 4.58 -9.75 5.40
C VAL A 151 4.36 -8.33 4.88
N ALA A 152 5.40 -7.51 4.87
CA ALA A 152 5.39 -6.17 4.31
C ALA A 152 5.21 -6.22 2.79
N LEU A 153 5.93 -7.09 2.08
CA LEU A 153 5.77 -7.32 0.64
C LEU A 153 4.37 -7.82 0.30
N ALA A 154 3.81 -8.76 1.08
CA ALA A 154 2.43 -9.22 0.91
C ALA A 154 1.41 -8.08 1.13
N SER A 155 1.66 -7.20 2.12
CA SER A 155 0.81 -6.02 2.34
C SER A 155 0.97 -4.96 1.25
N GLU A 156 2.19 -4.78 0.71
CA GLU A 156 2.43 -3.85 -0.40
C GLU A 156 1.72 -4.32 -1.66
N GLN A 157 1.67 -5.63 -1.94
CA GLN A 157 0.91 -6.17 -3.07
C GLN A 157 -0.58 -5.83 -2.99
N LEU A 158 -1.19 -5.96 -1.80
CA LEU A 158 -2.59 -5.57 -1.57
C LEU A 158 -2.79 -4.06 -1.74
N MET A 159 -1.86 -3.25 -1.23
CA MET A 159 -1.88 -1.80 -1.41
C MET A 159 -1.72 -1.40 -2.89
N THR A 160 -0.80 -2.02 -3.63
CA THR A 160 -0.60 -1.72 -5.06
C THR A 160 -1.87 -1.95 -5.86
N ALA A 161 -2.62 -3.03 -5.58
CA ALA A 161 -3.87 -3.34 -6.25
C ALA A 161 -4.93 -2.23 -6.08
N HIS A 162 -4.99 -1.57 -4.92
CA HIS A 162 -5.94 -0.49 -4.68
C HIS A 162 -5.57 0.81 -5.40
N TRP A 163 -4.27 1.07 -5.62
CA TRP A 163 -3.77 2.33 -6.21
C TRP A 163 -3.38 2.22 -7.70
N GLU A 164 -3.61 1.06 -8.34
CA GLU A 164 -3.47 0.85 -9.79
C GLU A 164 -4.09 1.98 -10.65
N PRO A 165 -5.29 2.50 -10.35
CA PRO A 165 -5.90 3.55 -11.17
C PRO A 165 -5.07 4.86 -11.16
N LEU A 166 -4.48 5.21 -10.03
CA LEU A 166 -3.67 6.42 -9.89
C LEU A 166 -2.32 6.27 -10.60
N TRP A 167 -1.74 5.07 -10.58
CA TRP A 167 -0.52 4.75 -11.31
C TRP A 167 -0.73 4.86 -12.82
N TYR A 168 -1.88 4.40 -13.31
CA TYR A 168 -2.28 4.53 -14.72
C TYR A 168 -2.38 6.00 -15.14
N VAL A 169 -3.07 6.83 -14.35
CA VAL A 169 -3.22 8.27 -14.62
C VAL A 169 -1.86 8.97 -14.67
N SER A 170 -0.98 8.71 -13.69
CA SER A 170 0.37 9.28 -13.66
C SER A 170 1.18 8.89 -14.90
N ARG A 171 1.12 7.62 -15.31
CA ARG A 171 1.85 7.12 -16.48
C ARG A 171 1.38 7.79 -17.77
N TRP A 172 0.08 7.94 -17.98
CA TRP A 172 -0.46 8.65 -19.14
C TRP A 172 -0.10 10.12 -19.15
N PHE A 173 -0.11 10.78 -17.97
CA PHE A 173 0.34 12.16 -17.86
C PHE A 173 1.81 12.32 -18.28
N SER A 174 2.70 11.42 -17.85
CA SER A 174 4.10 11.42 -18.29
C SER A 174 4.26 11.20 -19.79
N ILE A 175 3.49 10.27 -20.39
CA ILE A 175 3.53 10.01 -21.83
C ILE A 175 3.07 11.23 -22.63
N VAL A 176 1.93 11.83 -22.24
CA VAL A 176 1.38 13.01 -22.91
C VAL A 176 2.34 14.19 -22.79
N SER A 177 2.97 14.39 -21.63
CA SER A 177 3.97 15.43 -21.42
C SER A 177 5.20 15.26 -22.33
N LEU A 178 5.74 14.03 -22.43
CA LEU A 178 6.88 13.73 -23.30
C LEU A 178 6.54 13.91 -24.78
N LEU A 179 5.37 13.46 -25.23
CA LEU A 179 4.91 13.66 -26.60
C LEU A 179 4.71 15.15 -26.91
N GLY A 180 4.12 15.90 -25.97
CA GLY A 180 3.97 17.36 -26.09
C GLY A 180 5.32 18.06 -26.23
N ALA A 181 6.30 17.71 -25.40
CA ALA A 181 7.65 18.26 -25.48
C ALA A 181 8.33 17.92 -26.81
N ALA A 182 8.19 16.68 -27.31
CA ALA A 182 8.75 16.27 -28.59
C ALA A 182 8.13 17.02 -29.78
N ILE A 183 6.81 17.26 -29.76
CA ILE A 183 6.12 18.04 -30.80
C ILE A 183 6.60 19.48 -30.80
N VAL A 184 6.74 20.10 -29.62
CA VAL A 184 7.25 21.48 -29.49
C VAL A 184 8.68 21.57 -30.03
N LEU A 185 9.55 20.63 -29.69
CA LEU A 185 10.91 20.57 -30.22
C LEU A 185 10.93 20.40 -31.74
N MET A 186 10.12 19.49 -32.28
CA MET A 186 9.99 19.28 -33.72
C MET A 186 9.52 20.55 -34.43
N TRP A 187 8.54 21.26 -33.86
CA TRP A 187 8.06 22.53 -34.39
C TRP A 187 9.16 23.59 -34.44
N PHE A 188 9.94 23.73 -33.36
CA PHE A 188 11.08 24.65 -33.31
C PHE A 188 12.13 24.33 -34.37
N VAL A 189 12.44 23.04 -34.59
CA VAL A 189 13.38 22.61 -35.64
C VAL A 189 12.85 22.95 -37.03
N LEU A 190 11.56 22.72 -37.30
CA LEU A 190 10.95 23.05 -38.58
C LEU A 190 10.96 24.56 -38.85
N LEU A 191 10.63 25.38 -37.84
CA LEU A 191 10.73 26.84 -37.95
C LEU A 191 12.16 27.28 -38.24
N TRP A 192 13.14 26.68 -37.55
CA TRP A 192 14.55 27.00 -37.76
C TRP A 192 15.00 26.67 -39.19
N LEU A 193 14.62 25.49 -39.70
CA LEU A 193 14.91 25.10 -41.09
C LEU A 193 14.23 26.01 -42.11
N TRP A 194 12.98 26.42 -41.85
CA TRP A 194 12.26 27.35 -42.72
C TRP A 194 12.99 28.69 -42.83
N ILE A 195 13.37 29.29 -41.69
CA ILE A 195 14.09 30.56 -41.65
C ILE A 195 15.43 30.45 -42.39
N PHE A 196 16.17 29.36 -42.16
CA PHE A 196 17.44 29.12 -42.85
C PHE A 196 17.24 29.04 -44.37
N LEU A 197 16.26 28.27 -44.85
CA LEU A 197 15.97 28.16 -46.29
C LEU A 197 15.61 29.50 -46.92
N ASP A 198 14.78 30.30 -46.24
CA ASP A 198 14.36 31.62 -46.70
C ASP A 198 15.56 32.57 -46.86
N GLU A 199 16.46 32.60 -45.87
CA GLU A 199 17.68 33.42 -45.91
C GLU A 199 18.63 33.00 -47.04
N TRP A 200 18.78 31.68 -47.27
CA TRP A 200 19.53 31.18 -48.42
C TRP A 200 18.89 31.55 -49.75
N ILE A 201 17.56 31.43 -49.87
CA ILE A 201 16.81 31.82 -51.09
C ILE A 201 17.02 33.31 -51.37
N TYR A 202 16.87 34.18 -50.37
CA TYR A 202 17.14 35.61 -50.51
C TYR A 202 18.58 35.89 -50.95
N THR A 203 19.54 35.21 -50.35
CA THR A 203 20.96 35.36 -50.70
C THR A 203 21.20 34.95 -52.15
N PHE A 204 20.72 33.78 -52.58
CA PHE A 204 20.82 33.31 -53.96
C PHE A 204 20.14 34.26 -54.95
N LEU A 205 18.92 34.72 -54.65
CA LEU A 205 18.18 35.65 -55.51
C LEU A 205 18.91 36.99 -55.64
N SER A 206 19.49 37.50 -54.54
CA SER A 206 20.28 38.73 -54.55
C SER A 206 21.55 38.62 -55.40
N ILE A 207 22.26 37.48 -55.31
CA ILE A 207 23.45 37.20 -56.12
C ILE A 207 23.07 37.08 -57.61
N LEU A 208 21.96 36.38 -57.91
CA LEU A 208 21.46 36.21 -59.27
C LEU A 208 21.07 37.55 -59.89
N LEU A 209 20.30 38.37 -59.18
CA LEU A 209 19.91 39.72 -59.61
C LEU A 209 21.13 40.64 -59.77
N GLY A 210 22.11 40.54 -58.87
CA GLY A 210 23.38 41.27 -58.98
C GLY A 210 24.18 40.88 -60.23
N CYS A 211 24.27 39.58 -60.53
CA CYS A 211 24.88 39.07 -61.76
C CYS A 211 24.12 39.54 -63.01
N LEU A 212 22.78 39.46 -62.99
CA LEU A 212 21.92 39.89 -64.09
C LEU A 212 22.10 41.39 -64.38
N ARG A 213 22.16 42.22 -63.34
CA ARG A 213 22.36 43.68 -63.45
C ARG A 213 23.74 44.01 -64.05
N LYS A 214 24.80 43.31 -63.63
CA LYS A 214 26.14 43.46 -64.24
C LYS A 214 26.14 43.05 -65.71
N LEU A 215 25.44 41.97 -66.06
CA LEU A 215 25.33 41.49 -67.44
C LEU A 215 24.60 42.50 -68.34
N ILE A 216 23.50 43.09 -67.85
CA ILE A 216 22.73 44.12 -68.56
C ILE A 216 23.56 45.39 -68.74
N HIS A 217 24.28 45.85 -67.71
CA HIS A 217 25.14 47.03 -67.80
C HIS A 217 26.31 46.82 -68.79
N TRP A 218 26.91 45.62 -68.80
CA TRP A 218 27.94 45.28 -69.78
C TRP A 218 27.40 45.30 -71.23
N LYS A 219 26.20 44.76 -71.44
CA LYS A 219 25.54 44.75 -72.76
C LYS A 219 25.11 46.16 -73.22
N GLY A 220 24.73 47.05 -72.29
CA GLY A 220 24.43 48.45 -72.58
C GLY A 220 25.66 49.32 -72.87
N GLY A 221 26.80 49.04 -72.24
CA GLY A 221 28.07 49.74 -72.50
C GLY A 221 28.74 49.33 -73.82
N ALA A 222 28.49 48.12 -74.32
CA ALA A 222 29.04 47.65 -75.60
C ALA A 222 28.36 48.26 -76.84
N GLY A 223 27.21 48.95 -76.67
CA GLY A 223 26.47 49.59 -77.77
C GLY A 223 26.75 51.08 -77.98
N ALA A 224 27.59 51.72 -77.15
CA ALA A 224 27.81 53.17 -77.18
C ALA A 224 29.09 53.63 -77.92
N TYR A 225 29.78 52.71 -78.61
CA TYR A 225 31.01 53.00 -79.39
C TYR A 225 30.93 52.46 -80.83
N GLY A 226 29.76 52.51 -81.45
CA GLY A 226 29.54 52.20 -82.86
C GLY A 226 29.07 53.43 -83.61
#